data_AF-A0A3M0YZI3-F1
#
_entry.id   AF-A0A3M0YZI3-F1
#
_cell.length_a   1.000
_cell.length_b   1.000
_cell.length_c   1.000
_cell.angle_alpha   90.00
_cell.angle_beta   90.00
_cell.angle_gamma   90.00
#
_symmetry.space_group_name_H-M   'P 1'
#
loop_
_entity.id
_entity.type
_entity.pdbx_description
1 polymer ?
#
loop_
_entity_poly.entity_id
_entity_poly.type
_entity_poly.pdbx_seq_one_letter_code
_entity_poly.pdbx_strand_id
1 'polypeptide(L)'
;MALELGGTLIKLYANGEKQNQAIESDNQERPIVKKVFAQDLPPAPQVIDIESLQKGVYSIQIKGFDNALVEVYSDNVKLNFYLDVNSNGVKDQDEPVIDVKKYVVNISKEKSVEKINLSRGWNLISLPIFDQDLKKASDLARLIESNGGRTTQVSKFDNGNWIHFINGSLKIGGKIDFGIDFNLIPGQSYFVYAQIDSEFVIKGNDHLDNPLLSPCFIGSSLL
;
A
#
# COMPACT_ATOMS: atom_id res chain seq x y z
N MET A 1 -29.75 -10.13 12.50
CA MET A 1 -29.65 -9.52 11.15
C MET A 1 -29.09 -8.13 11.36
N ALA A 2 -27.77 -7.98 11.28
CA ALA A 2 -27.09 -6.70 11.51
C ALA A 2 -26.49 -6.25 10.17
N LEU A 3 -26.97 -5.11 9.68
CA LEU A 3 -26.31 -4.36 8.61
C LEU A 3 -25.14 -3.61 9.26
N GLU A 4 -23.90 -4.06 9.03
CA GLU A 4 -22.72 -3.24 9.28
C GLU A 4 -22.49 -2.32 8.09
N LEU A 5 -22.82 -1.03 8.25
CA LEU A 5 -22.41 0.01 7.32
C LEU A 5 -20.97 0.44 7.63
N GLY A 6 -20.00 -0.26 7.01
CA GLY A 6 -18.78 0.31 6.42
C GLY A 6 -17.88 1.27 7.21
N GLY A 7 -17.83 1.23 8.53
CA GLY A 7 -16.86 2.00 9.32
C GLY A 7 -15.63 1.18 9.70
N THR A 8 -14.43 1.57 9.26
CA THR A 8 -13.18 0.96 9.75
C THR A 8 -12.86 1.50 11.14
N LEU A 9 -12.67 0.62 12.13
CA LEU A 9 -12.30 0.95 13.52
C LEU A 9 -10.78 1.12 13.66
N ILE A 10 -10.34 2.10 14.44
CA ILE A 10 -8.90 2.43 14.62
C ILE A 10 -8.57 2.55 16.11
N LYS A 11 -7.45 1.94 16.51
CA LYS A 11 -6.89 2.01 17.87
C LYS A 11 -5.87 3.14 17.98
N LEU A 12 -5.88 3.85 19.11
CA LEU A 12 -4.82 4.78 19.49
C LEU A 12 -4.33 4.43 20.90
N TYR A 13 -3.03 4.22 21.05
CA TYR A 13 -2.37 4.07 22.36
C TYR A 13 -1.83 5.45 22.80
N ALA A 14 -1.30 5.62 24.01
CA ALA A 14 -0.68 6.88 24.42
C ALA A 14 0.73 6.61 24.97
N ASN A 15 1.79 7.05 24.28
CA ASN A 15 3.15 6.90 24.78
C ASN A 15 3.57 7.98 25.77
N GLY A 16 4.28 7.51 26.81
CA GLY A 16 5.10 8.32 27.71
C GLY A 16 6.44 8.71 27.09
N GLU A 17 6.86 9.94 27.37
CA GLU A 17 8.07 10.58 26.83
C GLU A 17 9.38 9.84 27.18
N LYS A 18 10.28 9.68 26.20
CA LYS A 18 11.69 9.36 26.41
C LYS A 18 12.58 10.45 25.83
N GLN A 19 13.48 10.97 26.66
CA GLN A 19 14.49 11.96 26.29
C GLN A 19 15.73 11.30 25.68
N ASN A 20 16.24 11.85 24.57
CA ASN A 20 17.48 11.44 23.92
C ASN A 20 18.60 12.43 24.22
N GLN A 21 19.79 11.92 24.57
CA GLN A 21 21.03 12.69 24.74
C GLN A 21 21.85 12.70 23.45
N ALA A 22 22.43 13.86 23.13
CA ALA A 22 23.27 14.11 21.97
C ALA A 22 24.74 13.75 22.24
N ILE A 23 25.46 13.30 21.20
CA ILE A 23 26.92 13.14 21.19
C ILE A 23 27.45 14.01 20.04
N GLU A 24 28.30 14.97 20.38
CA GLU A 24 29.12 15.77 19.46
C GLU A 24 30.39 15.00 19.08
N SER A 25 30.76 15.04 17.80
CA SER A 25 32.14 14.82 17.39
C SER A 25 32.54 15.73 16.24
N ASP A 26 33.68 16.38 16.47
CA ASP A 26 34.36 17.39 15.68
C ASP A 26 35.04 16.77 14.45
N ASN A 27 34.91 17.38 13.28
CA ASN A 27 35.51 16.86 12.04
C ASN A 27 35.96 18.00 11.12
N GLN A 28 37.26 18.03 10.81
CA GLN A 28 37.91 19.08 10.02
C GLN A 28 37.57 18.98 8.52
N GLU A 29 37.19 20.12 7.94
CA GLU A 29 36.67 20.21 6.57
C GLU A 29 37.76 20.43 5.51
N ARG A 30 37.73 19.62 4.44
CA ARG A 30 38.26 19.97 3.12
C ARG A 30 37.08 20.20 2.17
N PRO A 31 37.10 21.22 1.29
CA PRO A 31 36.01 21.45 0.35
C PRO A 31 36.02 20.39 -0.75
N ILE A 32 35.21 19.34 -0.56
CA ILE A 32 34.88 18.35 -1.58
C ILE A 32 33.65 18.89 -2.32
N VAL A 33 33.82 19.26 -3.59
CA VAL A 33 32.67 19.57 -4.45
C VAL A 33 31.93 18.27 -4.73
N LYS A 34 30.92 17.96 -3.90
CA LYS A 34 30.02 16.84 -4.12
C LYS A 34 29.08 17.17 -5.27
N LYS A 35 28.94 16.24 -6.22
CA LYS A 35 27.84 16.30 -7.20
C LYS A 35 26.53 16.33 -6.42
N VAL A 36 25.80 17.43 -6.55
CA VAL A 36 24.47 17.58 -5.95
C VAL A 36 23.49 17.06 -7.00
N PHE A 37 22.81 15.95 -6.70
CA PHE A 37 21.68 15.51 -7.50
C PHE A 37 20.48 16.34 -7.08
N ALA A 38 19.67 16.79 -8.04
CA ALA A 38 18.36 17.34 -7.73
C ALA A 38 17.56 16.21 -7.06
N GLN A 39 17.30 16.36 -5.76
CA GLN A 39 16.38 15.49 -5.07
C GLN A 39 14.99 16.03 -5.36
N ASP A 40 14.12 15.19 -5.92
CA ASP A 40 12.71 15.56 -6.07
C ASP A 40 12.20 15.98 -4.69
N LEU A 41 11.65 17.19 -4.61
CA LEU A 41 10.99 17.64 -3.40
C LEU A 41 9.89 16.62 -3.08
N PRO A 42 9.78 16.15 -1.83
CA PRO A 42 8.70 15.26 -1.47
C PRO A 42 7.37 15.94 -1.87
N PRO A 43 6.41 15.19 -2.42
CA PRO A 43 5.13 15.75 -2.82
C PRO A 43 4.54 16.53 -1.65
N ALA A 44 4.00 17.72 -1.93
CA ALA A 44 3.38 18.55 -0.91
C ALA A 44 2.33 17.71 -0.15
N PRO A 45 2.26 17.81 1.18
CA PRO A 45 1.31 17.03 1.96
C PRO A 45 -0.10 17.31 1.44
N GLN A 46 -0.75 16.27 0.92
CA GLN A 46 -2.14 16.38 0.47
C GLN A 46 -3.03 16.53 1.70
N VAL A 47 -3.93 17.51 1.67
CA VAL A 47 -4.97 17.62 2.70
C VAL A 47 -5.97 16.49 2.45
N ILE A 48 -5.92 15.48 3.30
CA ILE A 48 -6.82 14.32 3.24
C ILE A 48 -8.06 14.64 4.06
N ASP A 49 -9.24 14.51 3.45
CA ASP A 49 -10.51 14.64 4.15
C ASP A 49 -10.81 13.37 4.95
N ILE A 50 -10.84 13.52 6.28
CA ILE A 50 -11.11 12.43 7.24
C ILE A 50 -12.52 11.83 7.11
N GLU A 51 -13.44 12.58 6.53
CA GLU A 51 -14.83 12.19 6.34
C GLU A 51 -15.02 11.33 5.08
N SER A 52 -14.00 11.24 4.20
CA SER A 52 -14.11 10.55 2.92
C SER A 52 -12.77 9.97 2.47
N LEU A 53 -12.26 8.97 3.19
CA LEU A 53 -11.04 8.27 2.79
C LEU A 53 -11.29 7.34 1.59
N GLN A 54 -10.32 7.32 0.67
CA GLN A 54 -10.23 6.31 -0.38
C GLN A 54 -9.55 5.05 0.14
N LYS A 55 -9.65 3.95 -0.61
CA LYS A 55 -8.91 2.72 -0.29
C LYS A 55 -7.39 2.96 -0.20
N GLY A 56 -6.76 2.44 0.85
CA GLY A 56 -5.37 2.72 1.18
C GLY A 56 -4.95 2.30 2.58
N VAL A 57 -3.65 2.37 2.85
CA VAL A 57 -3.07 2.29 4.19
C VAL A 57 -2.68 3.70 4.61
N TYR A 58 -3.18 4.14 5.76
CA TYR A 58 -2.97 5.48 6.29
C TYR A 58 -2.21 5.43 7.60
N SER A 59 -1.24 6.34 7.75
CA SER A 59 -0.61 6.68 9.02
C SER A 59 -1.33 7.89 9.60
N ILE A 60 -1.85 7.74 10.82
CA ILE A 60 -2.60 8.78 11.52
C ILE A 60 -1.82 9.14 12.79
N GLN A 61 -1.53 10.43 12.92
CA GLN A 61 -0.87 10.99 14.09
C GLN A 61 -1.77 12.04 14.72
N ILE A 62 -2.12 11.82 15.99
CA ILE A 62 -2.88 12.77 16.80
C ILE A 62 -2.00 13.18 17.96
N LYS A 63 -1.83 14.49 18.18
CA LYS A 63 -0.97 14.98 19.27
C LYS A 63 -1.45 14.46 20.63
N GLY A 64 -0.57 13.80 21.37
CA GLY A 64 -0.86 13.18 22.66
C GLY A 64 -1.30 11.71 22.58
N PHE A 65 -1.35 11.15 21.38
CA PHE A 65 -1.63 9.73 21.12
C PHE A 65 -0.52 9.12 20.27
N ASP A 66 -0.47 7.80 20.29
CA ASP A 66 0.38 6.98 19.46
C ASP A 66 -0.11 6.97 18.03
N ASN A 67 0.85 6.80 17.11
CA ASN A 67 0.55 6.70 15.70
C ASN A 67 -0.28 5.44 15.44
N ALA A 68 -1.33 5.58 14.63
CA ALA A 68 -2.13 4.48 14.16
C ALA A 68 -1.87 4.20 12.68
N LEU A 69 -1.83 2.91 12.33
CA LEU A 69 -1.90 2.47 10.93
C LEU A 69 -3.29 1.92 10.65
N VAL A 70 -3.89 2.38 9.57
CA VAL A 70 -5.29 2.09 9.23
C VAL A 70 -5.37 1.57 7.81
N GLU A 71 -6.01 0.42 7.64
CA GLU A 71 -6.25 -0.16 6.32
C GLU A 71 -7.71 0.06 5.92
N VAL A 72 -7.89 0.75 4.80
CA VAL A 72 -9.17 1.10 4.23
C VAL A 72 -9.34 0.31 2.94
N TYR A 73 -10.37 -0.54 2.89
CA TYR A 73 -10.63 -1.47 1.79
C TYR A 73 -11.76 -1.02 0.86
N SER A 74 -12.35 0.15 1.12
CA SER A 74 -13.48 0.70 0.36
C SER A 74 -13.34 2.21 0.28
N ASP A 75 -13.94 2.81 -0.73
CA ASP A 75 -13.92 4.27 -0.88
C ASP A 75 -15.01 4.94 -0.05
N ASN A 76 -14.79 6.22 0.28
CA ASN A 76 -15.66 7.06 1.10
C ASN A 76 -15.86 6.52 2.53
N VAL A 77 -14.80 5.98 3.12
CA VAL A 77 -14.82 5.50 4.51
C VAL A 77 -14.61 6.68 5.46
N LYS A 78 -15.52 6.79 6.44
CA LYS A 78 -15.44 7.75 7.54
C LYS A 78 -14.71 7.12 8.73
N LEU A 79 -13.72 7.83 9.25
CA LEU A 79 -13.02 7.42 10.46
C LEU A 79 -13.69 7.98 11.71
N ASN A 80 -13.90 7.11 12.71
CA ASN A 80 -14.32 7.51 14.05
C ASN A 80 -13.26 7.05 15.06
N PHE A 81 -12.93 7.93 16.01
CA PHE A 81 -11.93 7.67 17.03
C PHE A 81 -12.62 7.52 18.39
N TYR A 82 -12.11 6.61 19.21
CA TYR A 82 -12.61 6.33 20.54
C TYR A 82 -11.44 6.06 21.48
N LEU A 83 -11.66 6.23 22.78
CA LEU A 83 -10.67 5.88 23.78
C LEU A 83 -10.88 4.41 24.18
N ASP A 84 -9.92 3.55 23.82
CA ASP A 84 -9.91 2.14 24.18
C ASP A 84 -9.39 1.97 25.63
N VAL A 85 -10.31 2.06 26.60
CA VAL A 85 -9.96 2.13 28.02
C VAL A 85 -9.48 0.77 28.54
N ASN A 86 -10.01 -0.31 27.98
CA ASN A 86 -9.66 -1.68 28.40
C ASN A 86 -8.60 -2.34 27.50
N SER A 87 -8.15 -1.67 26.44
CA SER A 87 -7.12 -2.12 25.50
C SER A 87 -7.48 -3.40 24.75
N ASN A 88 -8.78 -3.71 24.57
CA ASN A 88 -9.23 -4.88 23.84
C ASN A 88 -9.22 -4.67 22.31
N GLY A 89 -9.08 -3.42 21.86
CA GLY A 89 -9.01 -3.07 20.46
C GLY A 89 -10.33 -3.06 19.70
N VAL A 90 -11.45 -3.09 20.39
CA VAL A 90 -12.81 -3.04 19.86
C VAL A 90 -13.51 -1.89 20.56
N LYS A 91 -14.31 -1.11 19.81
CA LYS A 91 -15.10 -0.07 20.44
C LYS A 91 -16.18 -0.70 21.32
N ASP A 92 -16.11 -0.48 22.63
CA ASP A 92 -17.15 -0.89 23.56
C ASP A 92 -18.24 0.18 23.72
N GLN A 93 -19.41 -0.24 24.23
CA GLN A 93 -20.56 0.65 24.39
C GLN A 93 -20.29 1.82 25.35
N ASP A 94 -19.44 1.61 26.35
CA ASP A 94 -19.13 2.58 27.40
C ASP A 94 -17.91 3.46 27.07
N GLU A 95 -17.29 3.26 25.91
CA GLU A 95 -16.08 4.01 25.52
C GLU A 95 -16.41 5.37 24.90
N PRO A 96 -15.77 6.45 25.37
CA PRO A 96 -16.05 7.78 24.88
C PRO A 96 -15.50 7.97 23.45
N VAL A 97 -16.32 8.58 22.59
CA VAL A 97 -15.92 9.00 21.24
C VAL A 97 -15.07 10.27 21.34
N ILE A 98 -13.96 10.30 20.62
CA ILE A 98 -13.07 11.45 20.55
C ILE A 98 -13.58 12.41 19.47
N ASP A 99 -13.84 13.66 19.86
CA ASP A 99 -14.13 14.74 18.92
C ASP A 99 -12.83 15.23 18.28
N VAL A 100 -12.52 14.71 17.10
CA VAL A 100 -11.31 15.01 16.34
C VAL A 100 -11.13 16.50 16.05
N LYS A 101 -12.19 17.30 16.06
CA LYS A 101 -12.11 18.76 15.82
C LYS A 101 -11.34 19.49 16.90
N LYS A 102 -11.16 18.88 18.07
CA LYS A 102 -10.39 19.42 19.20
C LYS A 102 -8.88 19.15 19.08
N TYR A 103 -8.46 18.34 18.11
CA TYR A 103 -7.09 17.89 17.98
C TYR A 103 -6.53 18.26 16.61
N VAL A 104 -5.20 18.40 16.55
CA VAL A 104 -4.48 18.44 15.28
C VAL A 104 -4.25 17.00 14.85
N VAL A 105 -4.93 16.59 13.78
CA VAL A 105 -4.83 15.25 13.19
C VAL A 105 -4.02 15.37 11.90
N ASN A 106 -2.89 14.68 11.86
CA ASN A 106 -2.11 14.52 10.64
C ASN A 106 -2.42 13.14 10.06
N ILE A 107 -2.93 13.11 8.83
CA ILE A 107 -3.22 11.87 8.11
C ILE A 107 -2.30 11.85 6.88
N SER A 108 -1.60 10.73 6.70
CA SER A 108 -0.74 10.48 5.54
C SER A 108 -1.14 9.15 4.92
N LYS A 109 -1.37 9.13 3.60
CA LYS A 109 -1.57 7.89 2.85
C LYS A 109 -0.20 7.27 2.57
N GLU A 110 0.08 6.14 3.17
CA GLU A 110 1.36 5.43 3.04
C GLU A 110 1.36 4.50 1.82
N LYS A 111 0.25 3.78 1.61
CA LYS A 111 0.09 2.84 0.49
C LYS A 111 -1.33 2.90 -0.06
N SER A 112 -1.49 2.51 -1.32
CA SER A 112 -2.77 2.13 -1.91
C SER A 112 -3.05 0.66 -1.70
N VAL A 113 -4.34 0.33 -1.73
CA VAL A 113 -4.86 -1.02 -1.55
C VAL A 113 -5.80 -1.32 -2.71
N GLU A 114 -5.62 -2.47 -3.36
CA GLU A 114 -6.55 -2.96 -4.38
C GLU A 114 -6.98 -4.39 -4.03
N LYS A 115 -8.29 -4.63 -4.07
CA LYS A 115 -8.86 -5.96 -3.85
C LYS A 115 -9.19 -6.57 -5.19
N ILE A 116 -8.64 -7.75 -5.46
CA ILE A 116 -8.82 -8.47 -6.72
C ILE A 116 -9.59 -9.76 -6.43
N ASN A 117 -10.70 -9.93 -7.13
CA ASN A 117 -11.51 -11.14 -7.09
C ASN A 117 -11.15 -12.02 -8.29
N LEU A 118 -10.91 -13.30 -8.06
CA LEU A 118 -10.67 -14.31 -9.07
C LEU A 118 -11.83 -15.30 -9.06
N SER A 119 -12.41 -15.54 -10.24
CA SER A 119 -13.31 -16.68 -10.47
C SER A 119 -12.52 -17.88 -10.96
N ARG A 120 -13.04 -19.10 -10.75
CA ARG A 120 -12.48 -20.31 -11.35
C ARG A 120 -12.41 -20.15 -12.88
N GLY A 121 -11.24 -20.45 -13.44
CA GLY A 121 -10.95 -20.32 -14.87
C GLY A 121 -10.00 -19.16 -15.16
N TRP A 122 -10.11 -18.61 -16.37
CA TRP A 122 -9.28 -17.49 -16.82
C TRP A 122 -9.82 -16.14 -16.34
N ASN A 123 -8.97 -15.37 -15.67
CA ASN A 123 -9.26 -14.01 -15.21
C ASN A 123 -8.26 -13.06 -15.88
N LEU A 124 -8.76 -11.95 -16.41
CA LEU A 124 -7.91 -10.83 -16.80
C LEU A 124 -7.82 -9.88 -15.60
N ILE A 125 -6.61 -9.70 -15.06
CA ILE A 125 -6.36 -8.79 -13.95
C ILE A 125 -5.39 -7.70 -14.36
N SER A 126 -5.56 -6.50 -13.82
CA SER A 126 -4.61 -5.39 -13.92
C SER A 126 -3.90 -5.19 -12.59
N LEU A 127 -2.62 -4.80 -12.63
CA LEU A 127 -1.84 -4.46 -11.43
C LEU A 127 -1.54 -2.95 -11.41
N PRO A 128 -2.47 -2.09 -10.96
CA PRO A 128 -2.26 -0.63 -10.97
C PRO A 128 -1.30 -0.14 -9.87
N ILE A 129 -0.93 -1.00 -8.93
CA ILE A 129 -0.15 -0.65 -7.75
C ILE A 129 1.24 -1.30 -7.84
N PHE A 130 2.28 -0.54 -7.48
CA PHE A 130 3.63 -1.05 -7.34
C PHE A 130 3.89 -1.51 -5.91
N ASP A 131 4.01 -2.83 -5.73
CA ASP A 131 4.44 -3.44 -4.48
C ASP A 131 5.88 -3.95 -4.62
N GLN A 132 6.73 -3.59 -3.66
CA GLN A 132 8.14 -4.00 -3.66
C GLN A 132 8.30 -5.51 -3.48
N ASP A 133 7.32 -6.20 -2.91
CA ASP A 133 7.36 -7.64 -2.71
C ASP A 133 6.71 -8.42 -3.87
N LEU A 134 6.02 -7.74 -4.79
CA LEU A 134 5.30 -8.32 -5.94
C LEU A 134 6.01 -7.99 -7.26
N LYS A 135 7.20 -8.56 -7.48
CA LYS A 135 8.02 -8.24 -8.67
C LYS A 135 7.85 -9.23 -9.80
N LYS A 136 7.52 -10.49 -9.51
CA LYS A 136 7.49 -11.58 -10.50
C LYS A 136 6.17 -12.33 -10.53
N ALA A 137 5.94 -13.05 -11.63
CA ALA A 137 4.77 -13.90 -11.79
C ALA A 137 4.65 -14.96 -10.68
N SER A 138 5.77 -15.51 -10.22
CA SER A 138 5.83 -16.43 -9.07
C SER A 138 5.42 -15.78 -7.74
N ASP A 139 5.76 -14.51 -7.53
CA ASP A 139 5.34 -13.75 -6.34
C ASP A 139 3.82 -13.56 -6.32
N LEU A 140 3.23 -13.22 -7.47
CA LEU A 140 1.77 -13.13 -7.62
C LEU A 140 1.08 -14.46 -7.36
N ALA A 141 1.62 -15.56 -7.87
CA ALA A 141 1.07 -16.88 -7.60
C ALA A 141 1.10 -17.21 -6.11
N ARG A 142 2.22 -16.90 -5.43
CA ARG A 142 2.37 -17.10 -3.99
C ARG A 142 1.41 -16.23 -3.19
N LEU A 143 1.19 -14.99 -3.60
CA LEU A 143 0.23 -14.07 -2.97
C LEU A 143 -1.20 -14.60 -3.08
N ILE A 144 -1.60 -15.10 -4.25
CA ILE A 144 -2.92 -15.72 -4.42
C ILE A 144 -3.07 -16.94 -3.51
N GLU A 145 -2.06 -17.81 -3.48
CA GLU A 145 -2.06 -19.02 -2.63
C GLU A 145 -2.11 -18.68 -1.13
N SER A 146 -1.37 -17.67 -0.67
CA SER A 146 -1.35 -17.27 0.74
C SER A 146 -2.68 -16.66 1.22
N ASN A 147 -3.50 -16.15 0.29
CA ASN A 147 -4.86 -15.67 0.55
C ASN A 147 -5.93 -16.77 0.33
N GLY A 148 -5.53 -18.05 0.29
CA GLY A 148 -6.44 -19.18 0.17
C GLY A 148 -6.92 -19.47 -1.26
N GLY A 149 -6.39 -18.77 -2.26
CA GLY A 149 -6.62 -19.07 -3.66
C GLY A 149 -5.75 -20.21 -4.18
N ARG A 150 -5.95 -20.55 -5.46
CA ARG A 150 -5.09 -21.53 -6.16
C ARG A 150 -4.97 -21.16 -7.62
N THR A 151 -3.79 -20.68 -8.02
CA THR A 151 -3.47 -20.40 -9.43
C THR A 151 -2.54 -21.46 -9.99
N THR A 152 -2.72 -21.84 -11.25
CA THR A 152 -1.76 -22.71 -11.94
C THR A 152 -0.99 -22.02 -13.04
N GLN A 153 -1.44 -20.86 -13.49
CA GLN A 153 -0.81 -20.19 -14.63
C GLN A 153 -1.02 -18.68 -14.56
N VAL A 154 0.06 -17.95 -14.81
CA VAL A 154 0.08 -16.50 -15.01
C VAL A 154 0.67 -16.25 -16.39
N SER A 155 -0.03 -15.47 -17.22
CA SER A 155 0.37 -15.22 -18.60
C SER A 155 0.36 -13.74 -18.92
N LYS A 156 1.32 -13.31 -19.74
CA LYS A 156 1.32 -11.98 -20.35
C LYS A 156 1.53 -12.07 -21.85
N PHE A 157 1.03 -11.08 -22.58
CA PHE A 157 1.33 -10.90 -23.99
C PHE A 157 2.46 -9.87 -24.12
N ASP A 158 3.58 -10.27 -24.72
CA ASP A 158 4.78 -9.44 -24.82
C ASP A 158 5.46 -9.68 -26.17
N ASN A 159 5.72 -8.60 -26.92
CA ASN A 159 6.35 -8.63 -28.25
C ASN A 159 5.74 -9.67 -29.21
N GLY A 160 4.41 -9.68 -29.32
CA GLY A 160 3.69 -10.57 -30.24
C GLY A 160 3.56 -12.02 -29.77
N ASN A 161 4.11 -12.36 -28.60
CA ASN A 161 4.15 -13.73 -28.08
C ASN A 161 3.49 -13.81 -26.71
N TRP A 162 2.90 -14.97 -26.42
CA TRP A 162 2.45 -15.30 -25.07
C TRP A 162 3.60 -15.85 -24.25
N ILE A 163 3.81 -15.27 -23.07
CA ILE A 163 4.77 -15.75 -22.08
C ILE A 163 3.98 -16.29 -20.89
N HIS A 164 4.31 -17.51 -20.48
CA HIS A 164 3.61 -18.22 -19.41
C HIS A 164 4.56 -18.56 -18.27
N PHE A 165 4.08 -18.33 -17.05
CA PHE A 165 4.58 -18.92 -15.82
C PHE A 165 3.53 -19.91 -15.33
N ILE A 166 3.92 -21.15 -15.07
CA ILE A 166 3.03 -22.24 -14.65
C ILE A 166 3.51 -22.74 -13.29
N ASN A 167 2.64 -22.73 -12.28
CA ASN A 167 2.87 -23.32 -10.96
C ASN A 167 1.94 -24.53 -10.82
N GLY A 168 2.48 -25.72 -11.08
CA GLY A 168 1.75 -26.98 -11.05
C GLY A 168 1.97 -27.75 -9.75
N SER A 169 0.91 -28.38 -9.22
CA SER A 169 1.06 -29.39 -8.17
C SER A 169 1.08 -30.79 -8.80
N LEU A 170 2.09 -31.58 -8.47
CA LEU A 170 2.15 -33.01 -8.80
C LEU A 170 1.14 -33.80 -7.95
N LYS A 171 0.62 -34.89 -8.52
CA LYS A 171 -0.22 -35.85 -7.78
C LYS A 171 0.46 -36.44 -6.54
N ILE A 172 1.80 -36.49 -6.54
CA ILE A 172 2.62 -37.00 -5.43
C ILE A 172 2.97 -35.93 -4.39
N GLY A 173 2.37 -34.74 -4.45
CA GLY A 173 2.54 -33.69 -3.43
C GLY A 173 3.71 -32.73 -3.63
N GLY A 174 4.41 -32.78 -4.77
CA GLY A 174 5.44 -31.80 -5.15
C GLY A 174 4.87 -30.58 -5.87
N LYS A 175 5.52 -29.42 -5.77
CA LYS A 175 5.29 -28.28 -6.68
C LYS A 175 6.31 -28.33 -7.81
N ILE A 176 5.89 -28.05 -9.03
CA ILE A 176 6.78 -27.79 -10.15
C ILE A 176 6.40 -26.47 -10.79
N ASP A 177 7.41 -25.62 -10.94
CA ASP A 177 7.33 -24.41 -11.74
C ASP A 177 7.85 -24.68 -13.15
N PHE A 178 7.08 -24.27 -14.16
CA PHE A 178 7.46 -24.35 -15.57
C PHE A 178 7.30 -22.98 -16.25
N GLY A 179 8.07 -22.75 -17.32
CA GLY A 179 8.00 -21.52 -18.11
C GLY A 179 8.95 -20.43 -17.60
N ILE A 180 8.66 -19.18 -18.00
CA ILE A 180 9.51 -18.02 -17.68
C ILE A 180 8.87 -17.25 -16.54
N ASP A 181 9.58 -17.13 -15.43
CA ASP A 181 9.18 -16.26 -14.32
C ASP A 181 9.50 -14.80 -14.63
N PHE A 182 8.58 -14.16 -15.36
CA PHE A 182 8.75 -12.80 -15.86
C PHE A 182 8.45 -11.75 -14.80
N ASN A 183 9.03 -10.56 -14.97
CA ASN A 183 8.74 -9.40 -14.13
C ASN A 183 7.32 -8.88 -14.40
N LEU A 184 6.61 -8.56 -13.31
CA LEU A 184 5.37 -7.82 -13.33
C LEU A 184 5.69 -6.34 -13.46
N ILE A 185 4.91 -5.65 -14.29
CA ILE A 185 5.05 -4.25 -14.60
C ILE A 185 3.72 -3.59 -14.19
N PRO A 186 3.75 -2.63 -13.26
CA PRO A 186 2.56 -1.87 -12.90
C PRO A 186 1.87 -1.26 -14.12
N GLY A 187 0.55 -1.22 -14.11
CA GLY A 187 -0.29 -0.76 -15.22
C GLY A 187 -0.51 -1.80 -16.33
N GLN A 188 0.22 -2.91 -16.36
CA GLN A 188 -0.05 -4.00 -17.30
C GLN A 188 -1.14 -4.94 -16.81
N SER A 189 -1.73 -5.65 -17.77
CA SER A 189 -2.73 -6.70 -17.51
C SER A 189 -2.16 -8.09 -17.74
N TYR A 190 -2.64 -9.04 -16.94
CA TYR A 190 -2.19 -10.42 -16.90
C TYR A 190 -3.38 -11.36 -16.92
N PHE A 191 -3.22 -12.49 -17.60
CA PHE A 191 -4.18 -13.59 -17.54
C PHE A 191 -3.77 -14.57 -16.45
N VAL A 192 -4.67 -14.80 -15.49
CA VAL A 192 -4.46 -15.72 -14.37
C VAL A 192 -5.48 -16.84 -14.46
N TYR A 193 -5.02 -18.08 -14.51
CA TYR A 193 -5.89 -19.25 -14.42
C TYR A 193 -6.02 -19.72 -12.97
N ALA A 194 -7.20 -19.55 -12.38
CA ALA A 194 -7.52 -19.95 -11.02
C ALA A 194 -8.31 -21.28 -11.00
N GLN A 195 -7.98 -22.18 -10.08
CA GLN A 195 -8.69 -23.45 -9.90
C GLN A 195 -9.93 -23.33 -8.99
N ILE A 196 -9.97 -22.28 -8.17
CA ILE A 196 -11.06 -22.00 -7.23
C ILE A 196 -11.33 -20.49 -7.22
N ASP A 197 -12.55 -20.12 -6.84
CA ASP A 197 -12.89 -18.73 -6.56
C ASP A 197 -12.07 -18.27 -5.35
N SER A 198 -11.51 -17.08 -5.43
CA SER A 198 -10.70 -16.51 -4.36
C SER A 198 -10.64 -15.00 -4.46
N GLU A 199 -10.22 -14.36 -3.37
CA GLU A 199 -9.93 -12.94 -3.34
C GLU A 199 -8.55 -12.74 -2.72
N PHE A 200 -7.84 -11.72 -3.17
CA PHE A 200 -6.59 -11.31 -2.56
C PHE A 200 -6.44 -9.79 -2.64
N VAL A 201 -5.57 -9.26 -1.80
CA VAL A 201 -5.32 -7.83 -1.69
C VAL A 201 -3.87 -7.54 -2.04
N ILE A 202 -3.66 -6.56 -2.91
CA ILE A 202 -2.34 -5.98 -3.17
C ILE A 202 -2.21 -4.64 -2.46
N LYS A 203 -1.03 -4.37 -1.88
CA LYS A 203 -0.73 -3.14 -1.14
C LYS A 203 0.57 -2.56 -1.65
N GLY A 204 0.60 -1.28 -2.00
CA GLY A 204 1.82 -0.67 -2.53
C GLY A 204 1.62 0.78 -2.93
N ASN A 205 2.58 1.34 -3.65
CA ASN A 205 2.49 2.74 -4.07
C ASN A 205 1.64 2.87 -5.33
N ASP A 206 0.88 3.96 -5.43
CA ASP A 206 0.17 4.30 -6.66
C ASP A 206 1.17 4.40 -7.82
N HIS A 207 0.85 3.76 -8.95
CA HIS A 207 1.57 4.03 -10.18
C HIS A 207 1.19 5.45 -10.65
N LEU A 208 2.14 6.38 -10.56
CA LEU A 208 1.94 7.71 -11.11
C LEU A 208 2.08 7.61 -12.64
N ASP A 209 0.95 7.59 -13.35
CA ASP A 209 0.89 7.54 -14.82
C ASP A 209 1.56 8.75 -15.51
N ASN A 210 2.02 9.73 -14.75
CA ASN A 210 2.88 10.80 -15.22
C ASN A 210 3.77 11.26 -14.06
N PRO A 211 5.10 11.21 -14.15
CA PRO A 211 5.90 12.07 -13.29
C PRO A 211 5.40 13.49 -13.54
N LEU A 212 5.11 14.26 -12.48
CA LEU A 212 4.84 15.69 -12.64
C LEU A 212 6.01 16.23 -13.45
N LEU A 213 5.75 16.66 -14.70
CA LEU A 213 6.76 17.30 -15.52
C LEU A 213 7.31 18.43 -14.66
N SER A 214 8.54 18.29 -14.19
CA SER A 214 9.17 19.34 -13.40
C SER A 214 9.02 20.62 -14.22
N PRO A 215 8.45 21.69 -13.67
CA PRO A 215 8.25 22.91 -14.43
C PRO A 215 9.59 23.29 -15.02
N CYS A 216 9.71 23.22 -16.33
CA CYS A 216 10.91 23.62 -17.03
C CYS A 216 11.06 25.11 -16.74
N PHE A 217 11.95 25.47 -15.82
CA PHE A 217 12.30 26.86 -15.54
C PHE A 217 12.99 27.38 -16.80
N ILE A 218 12.20 27.97 -17.70
CA ILE A 218 12.73 28.79 -18.77
C ILE A 218 13.26 30.04 -18.07
N GLY A 219 14.55 30.01 -17.73
CA GLY A 219 15.27 31.18 -17.26
C GLY A 219 15.20 32.26 -18.33
N SER A 220 14.29 33.22 -18.15
CA SER A 220 14.29 34.47 -18.90
C SER A 220 15.52 35.25 -18.45
N SER A 221 16.63 35.07 -19.18
CA SER A 221 17.77 35.97 -19.12
C SER A 221 17.33 37.31 -19.71
N LEU A 222 16.86 38.23 -18.86
CA LEU A 222 16.72 39.63 -19.23
C LEU A 222 18.12 40.26 -19.25
N LEU A 223 18.49 40.71 -20.44
CA LEU A 223 19.58 41.64 -20.73
C LEU A 223 19.30 43.02 -20.13
#